data_AF-A0A522YS21-F1
#
_entry.id   AF-A0A522YS21-F1
#
_cell.length_a   1.000
_cell.length_b   1.000
_cell.length_c   1.000
_cell.angle_alpha   90.00
_cell.angle_beta   90.00
_cell.angle_gamma   90.00
#
_symmetry.space_group_name_H-M   'P 1'
#
loop_
_entity.id
_entity.type
_entity.pdbx_description
1 polymer ?
#
loop_
_entity_poly.entity_id
_entity_poly.type
_entity_poly.pdbx_seq_one_letter_code
_entity_poly.pdbx_strand_id
1 'polypeptide(L)'
;MTLTNHLMKRFAKDVINLQEGLHPENLAFWYAKIIQEAKDMAPPWLVDKINVKQDDLLPMKFNLDISKRAVRYFMMAVDNNLVSMPNSTKMYFLKVE
;
A
#
# COMPACT_ATOMS: atom_id res chain seq x y z
N MET A 1 -8.39 -23.48 30.00
CA MET A 1 -9.16 -23.32 28.74
C MET A 1 -9.51 -21.86 28.40
N THR A 2 -9.07 -20.86 29.16
CA THR A 2 -9.30 -19.43 28.86
C THR A 2 -8.21 -18.82 27.98
N LEU A 3 -6.93 -19.19 28.21
CA LEU A 3 -5.79 -18.70 27.44
C LEU A 3 -5.84 -19.15 25.97
N THR A 4 -6.15 -20.43 25.72
CA THR A 4 -6.28 -20.97 24.36
C THR A 4 -7.42 -20.31 23.58
N ASN A 5 -8.57 -20.05 24.22
CA ASN A 5 -9.68 -19.34 23.58
C ASN A 5 -9.34 -17.88 23.25
N HIS A 6 -8.61 -17.19 24.13
CA HIS A 6 -8.14 -15.84 23.85
C HIS A 6 -7.15 -15.81 22.68
N LEU A 7 -6.22 -16.76 22.63
CA LEU A 7 -5.27 -16.89 21.52
C LEU A 7 -5.97 -17.18 20.20
N MET A 8 -6.95 -18.10 20.19
CA MET A 8 -7.74 -18.43 18.99
C MET A 8 -8.54 -17.23 18.46
N LYS A 9 -9.16 -16.44 19.36
CA LYS A 9 -9.88 -15.22 18.96
C LYS A 9 -8.94 -14.16 18.38
N ARG A 10 -7.75 -14.00 18.95
CA ARG A 10 -6.74 -13.08 18.42
C ARG A 10 -6.26 -13.53 17.03
N PHE A 11 -5.96 -14.81 16.88
CA PHE A 11 -5.58 -15.39 15.58
C PHE A 11 -6.66 -15.21 14.53
N ALA A 12 -7.92 -15.50 14.84
CA ALA A 12 -9.02 -15.29 13.90
C ALA A 12 -9.14 -13.83 13.47
N LYS A 13 -9.00 -12.90 14.42
CA LYS A 13 -9.00 -11.45 14.13
C LYS A 13 -7.82 -11.05 13.25
N ASP A 14 -6.63 -11.57 13.51
CA ASP A 14 -5.43 -11.29 12.72
C ASP A 14 -5.57 -11.84 11.29
N VAL A 15 -6.14 -13.03 11.11
CA VAL A 15 -6.44 -13.62 9.79
C VAL A 15 -7.45 -12.77 9.01
N ILE A 16 -8.53 -12.32 9.66
CA ILE A 16 -9.53 -11.45 9.03
C ILE A 16 -8.90 -10.12 8.61
N ASN A 17 -8.12 -9.49 9.48
CA ASN A 17 -7.41 -8.25 9.16
C ASN A 17 -6.42 -8.42 7.98
N LEU A 18 -5.77 -9.57 7.89
CA LEU A 18 -4.87 -9.89 6.77
C LEU A 18 -5.66 -10.04 5.46
N GLN A 19 -6.77 -10.78 5.49
CA GLN A 19 -7.64 -10.99 4.35
C GLN A 19 -8.20 -9.65 3.83
N GLU A 20 -8.69 -8.80 4.73
CA GLU A 20 -9.32 -7.54 4.36
C GLU A 20 -8.31 -6.53 3.76
N GLY A 21 -7.09 -6.46 4.28
CA GLY A 21 -6.07 -5.53 3.74
C GLY A 21 -5.47 -5.93 2.39
N LEU A 22 -5.74 -7.13 1.87
CA LEU A 22 -5.30 -7.61 0.56
C LEU A 22 -6.36 -7.48 -0.54
N HIS A 23 -7.52 -6.89 -0.23
CA HIS A 23 -8.52 -6.61 -1.26
C HIS A 23 -7.98 -5.60 -2.29
N PRO A 24 -8.16 -5.84 -3.60
CA PRO A 24 -7.71 -4.94 -4.66
C PRO A 24 -8.18 -3.50 -4.48
N GLU A 25 -9.38 -3.30 -3.96
CA GLU A 25 -9.97 -1.98 -3.70
C GLU A 25 -9.19 -1.21 -2.62
N ASN A 26 -8.79 -1.90 -1.54
CA ASN A 26 -7.97 -1.30 -0.49
C ASN A 26 -6.58 -0.93 -1.01
N LEU A 27 -5.96 -1.80 -1.81
CA LEU A 27 -4.66 -1.51 -2.43
C LEU A 27 -4.77 -0.33 -3.41
N ALA A 28 -5.82 -0.28 -4.23
CA ALA A 28 -6.07 0.82 -5.16
C ALA A 28 -6.25 2.15 -4.43
N PHE A 29 -6.99 2.15 -3.32
CA PHE A 29 -7.15 3.33 -2.46
C PHE A 29 -5.81 3.83 -1.93
N TRP A 30 -4.99 2.94 -1.37
CA TRP A 30 -3.68 3.32 -0.84
C TRP A 30 -2.72 3.81 -1.91
N TYR A 31 -2.69 3.17 -3.08
CA TYR A 31 -1.92 3.64 -4.22
C TYR A 31 -2.35 5.03 -4.68
N ALA A 32 -3.66 5.28 -4.79
CA ALA A 32 -4.17 6.59 -5.18
C ALA A 32 -3.75 7.67 -4.18
N LYS A 33 -3.86 7.39 -2.88
CA LYS A 33 -3.44 8.30 -1.81
C LYS A 33 -1.93 8.60 -1.87
N ILE A 34 -1.11 7.56 -1.93
CA ILE A 34 0.37 7.70 -1.98
C ILE A 34 0.79 8.48 -3.23
N ILE A 35 0.20 8.21 -4.39
CA ILE A 35 0.54 8.89 -5.63
C ILE A 35 0.16 10.37 -5.56
N GLN A 36 -0.99 10.69 -4.97
CA GLN A 36 -1.40 12.09 -4.78
C GLN A 36 -0.40 12.83 -3.88
N GLU A 37 -0.06 12.27 -2.71
CA GLU A 37 0.90 12.88 -1.81
C GLU A 37 2.30 13.01 -2.44
N ALA A 38 2.73 11.99 -3.21
CA ALA A 38 3.99 12.04 -3.94
C ALA A 38 4.00 13.15 -5.00
N LYS A 39 2.87 13.37 -5.68
CA LYS A 39 2.70 14.47 -6.64
C LYS A 39 2.70 15.84 -5.97
N ASP A 40 2.07 15.95 -4.80
CA ASP A 40 2.02 17.20 -4.04
C ASP A 40 3.41 17.61 -3.51
N MET A 41 4.26 16.63 -3.17
CA MET A 41 5.66 16.87 -2.77
C MET A 41 6.63 17.05 -3.95
N ALA A 42 6.27 16.55 -5.13
CA ALA A 42 7.16 16.57 -6.29
C ALA A 42 7.19 17.96 -6.96
N PRO A 43 8.34 18.35 -7.52
CA PRO A 43 8.42 19.54 -8.34
C PRO A 43 7.51 19.43 -9.58
N PRO A 44 6.97 20.54 -10.11
CA PRO A 44 5.96 20.53 -11.18
C PRO A 44 6.34 19.73 -12.43
N TRP A 45 7.63 19.65 -12.77
CA TRP A 45 8.15 18.92 -13.93
C TRP A 45 8.37 17.40 -13.71
N LEU A 46 8.07 16.90 -12.51
CA LEU A 46 8.15 15.48 -12.15
C LEU A 46 6.77 14.88 -11.86
N VAL A 47 5.74 15.70 -11.65
CA VAL A 47 4.37 15.28 -11.31
C VAL A 47 3.78 14.35 -12.36
N ASP A 48 4.02 14.64 -13.65
CA ASP A 48 3.56 13.85 -14.80
C ASP A 48 4.30 12.51 -14.92
N LYS A 49 5.44 12.36 -14.23
CA LYS A 49 6.27 11.14 -14.20
C LYS A 49 6.03 10.28 -12.96
N ILE A 50 4.92 10.47 -12.26
CA ILE A 50 4.50 9.66 -11.11
C ILE A 50 3.15 9.03 -11.46
N ASN A 51 3.16 7.84 -12.05
CA ASN A 51 1.94 7.15 -12.45
C ASN A 51 1.91 5.72 -11.90
N VAL A 52 0.69 5.25 -11.63
CA VAL A 52 0.42 3.86 -11.29
C VAL A 52 -0.72 3.37 -12.17
N LYS A 53 -0.59 2.14 -12.67
CA LYS A 53 -1.63 1.48 -13.44
C LYS A 53 -1.92 0.12 -12.81
N GLN A 54 -3.17 -0.10 -12.41
CA GLN A 54 -3.64 -1.41 -12.00
C GLN A 54 -3.76 -2.31 -13.23
N ASP A 55 -3.37 -3.58 -13.09
CA ASP A 55 -3.49 -4.57 -14.17
C ASP A 55 -4.94 -5.07 -14.25
N ASP A 56 -5.52 -5.03 -15.45
CA ASP A 56 -6.93 -5.37 -15.68
C ASP A 56 -7.22 -6.87 -15.48
N LEU A 57 -6.22 -7.73 -15.68
CA LEU A 57 -6.33 -9.18 -15.51
C LEU A 57 -5.94 -9.61 -14.09
N LEU A 58 -4.94 -8.93 -13.51
CA LEU A 58 -4.40 -9.24 -12.19
C LEU A 58 -4.67 -8.07 -11.22
N PRO A 59 -5.83 -8.03 -10.55
CA PRO A 59 -6.26 -6.85 -9.80
C PRO A 59 -5.38 -6.52 -8.58
N MET A 60 -4.53 -7.45 -8.12
CA MET A 60 -3.54 -7.20 -7.07
C MET A 60 -2.18 -6.71 -7.61
N LYS A 61 -2.01 -6.58 -8.93
CA LYS A 61 -0.78 -6.16 -9.57
C LYS A 61 -0.88 -4.69 -9.98
N PHE A 62 0.06 -3.89 -9.51
CA PHE A 62 0.15 -2.47 -9.83
C PHE A 62 1.49 -2.21 -10.52
N ASN A 63 1.42 -1.63 -11.71
CA ASN A 63 2.59 -1.23 -12.48
C ASN A 63 2.91 0.23 -12.14
N LEU A 64 4.07 0.44 -11.52
CA LEU A 64 4.58 1.75 -11.15
C LEU A 64 5.42 2.31 -12.30
N ASP A 65 4.93 3.36 -12.94
CA ASP A 65 5.66 4.13 -13.94
C ASP A 65 6.13 5.44 -13.30
N ILE A 66 7.27 5.36 -12.60
CA ILE A 66 7.84 6.46 -11.84
C ILE A 66 9.26 6.75 -12.32
N SER A 67 9.55 8.01 -12.65
CA SER A 67 10.92 8.41 -12.97
C SER A 67 11.84 8.17 -11.76
N LYS A 68 13.05 7.65 -11.99
CA LYS A 68 14.08 7.45 -10.94
C LYS A 68 14.27 8.68 -10.02
N ARG A 69 14.13 9.89 -10.56
CA ARG A 69 14.24 11.15 -9.80
C ARG A 69 13.06 11.41 -8.86
N ALA A 70 11.88 10.87 -9.21
CA ALA A 70 10.64 11.01 -8.46
C ALA A 70 10.42 9.89 -7.45
N VAL A 71 11.15 8.76 -7.55
CA VAL A 71 11.03 7.61 -6.63
C VAL A 71 11.16 8.03 -5.16
N ARG A 72 12.04 8.98 -4.84
CA ARG A 72 12.19 9.47 -3.46
C ARG A 72 10.89 10.01 -2.86
N TYR A 73 10.07 10.71 -3.66
CA TYR A 73 8.82 11.29 -3.19
C TYR A 73 7.77 10.21 -2.96
N PHE A 74 7.77 9.18 -3.80
CA PHE A 74 6.95 8.00 -3.61
C PHE A 74 7.33 7.27 -2.31
N MET A 75 8.61 7.01 -2.07
CA MET A 75 9.07 6.33 -0.84
C MET A 75 8.72 7.15 0.41
N MET A 76 8.90 8.47 0.38
CA MET A 76 8.47 9.35 1.48
C MET A 76 6.96 9.26 1.75
N ALA A 77 6.13 9.25 0.71
CA ALA A 77 4.68 9.11 0.84
C ALA A 77 4.27 7.73 1.39
N VAL A 78 4.97 6.66 0.98
CA VAL A 78 4.78 5.32 1.54
C VAL A 78 5.12 5.30 3.03
N ASP A 79 6.30 5.81 3.42
CA ASP A 79 6.77 5.82 4.81
C ASP A 79 5.82 6.60 5.73
N ASN A 80 5.31 7.74 5.27
CA ASN A 80 4.36 8.57 6.01
C ASN A 80 3.04 7.85 6.30
N ASN A 81 2.59 6.97 5.41
CA ASN A 81 1.32 6.26 5.54
C ASN A 81 1.47 4.84 6.10
N LEU A 82 2.70 4.33 6.21
CA LEU A 82 3.01 2.94 6.56
C LEU A 82 2.42 2.50 7.92
N VAL A 83 2.30 3.44 8.87
CA VAL A 83 1.74 3.19 10.22
C VAL A 83 0.21 3.12 10.20
N SER A 84 -0.43 3.80 9.24
CA SER A 84 -1.89 3.88 9.12
C SER A 84 -2.48 2.75 8.28
N MET A 85 -1.66 2.01 7.54
CA MET A 85 -2.09 0.89 6.70
C MET A 85 -2.41 -0.36 7.54
N PRO A 86 -3.41 -1.16 7.12
CA PRO A 86 -3.57 -2.52 7.62
C PRO A 86 -2.29 -3.34 7.43
N ASN A 87 -2.04 -4.30 8.33
CA ASN A 87 -0.80 -5.09 8.33
C ASN A 87 -0.49 -5.77 6.98
N SER A 88 -1.48 -6.34 6.32
CA SER A 88 -1.28 -6.99 5.01
C SER A 88 -0.98 -5.99 3.89
N THR A 89 -1.65 -4.85 3.88
CA THR A 89 -1.35 -3.74 2.94
C THR A 89 0.07 -3.22 3.16
N LYS A 90 0.48 -3.04 4.43
CA LYS A 90 1.84 -2.63 4.77
C LYS A 90 2.89 -3.59 4.21
N MET A 91 2.68 -4.90 4.37
CA MET A 91 3.59 -5.91 3.80
C MET A 91 3.65 -5.87 2.27
N TYR A 92 2.54 -5.51 1.62
CA TYR A 92 2.50 -5.35 0.17
C TYR A 92 3.46 -4.25 -0.31
N PHE A 93 3.45 -3.08 0.34
CA PHE A 93 4.34 -1.96 -0.01
C PHE A 93 5.79 -2.18 0.42
N LEU A 94 6.03 -2.89 1.53
CA LEU A 94 7.39 -3.23 1.98
C LEU A 94 8.10 -4.25 1.07
N LYS A 95 7.36 -5.06 0.31
CA LYS A 95 7.95 -6.02 -0.64
C LYS A 95 8.63 -5.33 -1.84
N VAL A 96 8.37 -4.03 -2.06
CA VAL A 96 8.93 -3.28 -3.18
C VAL A 96 10.39 -2.90 -2.87
N GLU A 97 11.29 -3.88 -2.87
CA GLU A 97 12.75 -3.74 -3.03
C GLU A 97 13.19 -4.27 -4.40
#